data_AF-A0A536F6Y6-F1
#
_entry.id   AF-A0A536F6Y6-F1
#
_cell.length_a   1.000
_cell.length_b   1.000
_cell.length_c   1.000
_cell.angle_alpha   90.00
_cell.angle_beta   90.00
_cell.angle_gamma   90.00
#
_symmetry.space_group_name_H-M   'P 1'
#
loop_
_entity.id
_entity.type
_entity.pdbx_description
1 polymer ?
#
loop_
_entity_poly.entity_id
_entity_poly.type
_entity_poly.pdbx_seq_one_letter_code
_entity_poly.pdbx_strand_id
1 'polypeptide(L)'
;MQQIGAAANNRNRNPMDGCTIRTDSAGRAYLYGIGRQGADAFEIQSISTDGGTSWSKPQPVVGPVTQPGITDPNTGRPSIDGLAGARSDLAPAPSVDIANGAPTGTDATDRIVMSYVSGEITKPHVYFTESTDLGNTWATPRAIEGATDRGYYAAPAISPDGTKVYVVYNAFTTPYQATTATPRSLVGVFMQATAGVGVWNDTRLALDCPAIDAWRQDIATGGTTVPRPAPQQDCLASWGNSDIFGYTTAP
;
A
#
# COMPACT_ATOMS: atom_id res chain seq x y z
N MET A 1 5.73 -29.70 -1.40
CA MET A 1 5.83 -28.38 -0.71
C MET A 1 7.13 -27.74 -1.17
N GLN A 2 7.05 -26.61 -1.88
CA GLN A 2 8.22 -25.84 -2.35
C GLN A 2 8.32 -24.54 -1.54
N GLN A 3 9.51 -24.22 -1.06
CA GLN A 3 9.78 -22.92 -0.44
C GLN A 3 10.00 -21.85 -1.52
N ILE A 4 9.18 -20.81 -1.54
CA ILE A 4 9.27 -19.69 -2.51
C ILE A 4 10.15 -18.56 -1.96
N GLY A 5 10.16 -18.38 -0.64
CA GLY A 5 10.97 -17.40 0.07
C GLY A 5 11.33 -17.87 1.47
N ALA A 6 12.42 -17.33 2.04
CA ALA A 6 12.80 -17.61 3.42
C ALA A 6 11.92 -16.84 4.41
N ALA A 7 11.83 -17.30 5.67
CA ALA A 7 11.25 -16.47 6.73
C ALA A 7 12.21 -15.32 7.10
N ALA A 8 11.67 -14.13 7.33
CA ALA A 8 12.41 -13.00 7.90
C ALA A 8 12.42 -13.15 9.42
N ASN A 9 13.49 -13.70 9.99
CA ASN A 9 13.67 -13.77 11.46
C ASN A 9 14.77 -12.81 11.95
N ASN A 10 15.67 -12.36 11.07
CA ASN A 10 16.79 -11.52 11.46
C ASN A 10 17.32 -10.64 10.32
N ARG A 11 18.14 -9.65 10.67
CA ARG A 11 18.73 -8.64 9.76
C ARG A 11 19.62 -9.20 8.65
N ASN A 12 19.89 -10.50 8.61
CA ASN A 12 20.77 -11.13 7.63
C ASN A 12 20.03 -11.60 6.37
N ARG A 13 18.69 -11.64 6.38
CA ARG A 13 17.88 -12.12 5.26
C ARG A 13 16.66 -11.22 5.07
N ASN A 14 16.56 -10.58 3.91
CA ASN A 14 15.39 -9.82 3.46
C ASN A 14 14.62 -10.64 2.41
N PRO A 15 13.75 -11.57 2.84
CA PRO A 15 12.85 -12.27 1.92
C PRO A 15 11.73 -11.33 1.44
N MET A 16 10.85 -11.85 0.58
CA MET A 16 9.67 -11.12 0.14
C MET A 16 8.81 -10.68 1.32
N ASP A 17 8.34 -9.44 1.32
CA ASP A 17 7.41 -8.89 2.31
C ASP A 17 6.25 -8.15 1.61
N GLY A 18 5.16 -7.90 2.34
CA GLY A 18 3.98 -7.21 1.80
C GLY A 18 3.27 -7.98 0.69
N CYS A 19 3.22 -9.31 0.76
CA CYS A 19 2.83 -10.14 -0.37
C CYS A 19 1.35 -10.04 -0.77
N THR A 20 1.08 -10.14 -2.08
CA THR A 20 -0.27 -10.28 -2.68
C THR A 20 -0.32 -11.53 -3.54
N ILE A 21 -1.41 -12.29 -3.48
CA ILE A 21 -1.65 -13.46 -4.37
C ILE A 21 -2.96 -13.31 -5.14
N ARG A 22 -2.95 -13.64 -6.44
CA ARG A 22 -4.12 -13.63 -7.33
C ARG A 22 -4.09 -14.83 -8.28
N THR A 23 -5.24 -15.17 -8.85
CA THR A 23 -5.38 -16.26 -9.83
C THR A 23 -6.02 -15.75 -11.11
N ASP A 24 -5.50 -16.18 -12.26
CA ASP A 24 -6.11 -15.92 -13.57
C ASP A 24 -7.24 -16.92 -13.87
N SER A 25 -7.89 -16.76 -15.02
CA SER A 25 -8.99 -17.61 -15.49
C SER A 25 -8.57 -19.07 -15.77
N ALA A 26 -7.28 -19.31 -16.04
CA ALA A 26 -6.72 -20.63 -16.30
C ALA A 26 -6.23 -21.34 -15.03
N GLY A 27 -6.37 -20.72 -13.86
CA GLY A 27 -5.92 -21.25 -12.58
C GLY A 27 -4.42 -21.10 -12.31
N ARG A 28 -3.71 -20.26 -13.07
CA ARG A 28 -2.35 -19.86 -12.72
C ARG A 28 -2.41 -18.96 -11.49
N ALA A 29 -1.53 -19.20 -10.53
CA ALA A 29 -1.42 -18.38 -9.33
C ALA A 29 -0.21 -17.46 -9.44
N TYR A 30 -0.41 -16.18 -9.15
CA TYR A 30 0.59 -15.13 -9.19
C TYR A 30 0.85 -14.64 -7.78
N LEU A 31 2.08 -14.81 -7.29
CA LEU A 31 2.54 -14.28 -6.02
C LEU A 31 3.42 -13.07 -6.27
N TYR A 32 3.09 -11.97 -5.61
CA TYR A 32 3.84 -10.72 -5.63
C TYR A 32 4.35 -10.39 -4.24
N GLY A 33 5.43 -9.61 -4.15
CA GLY A 33 5.91 -9.00 -2.91
C GLY A 33 7.10 -8.09 -3.18
N ILE A 34 7.53 -7.34 -2.16
CA ILE A 34 8.76 -6.54 -2.25
C ILE A 34 9.95 -7.46 -2.05
N GLY A 35 10.85 -7.52 -3.02
CA GLY A 35 12.11 -8.25 -2.94
C GLY A 35 13.31 -7.35 -3.17
N ARG A 36 14.51 -7.93 -3.11
CA ARG A 36 15.77 -7.25 -3.45
C ARG A 36 16.50 -7.96 -4.58
N GLN A 37 17.08 -7.16 -5.47
CA GLN A 37 18.07 -7.60 -6.44
C GLN A 37 19.29 -6.70 -6.32
N GLY A 38 20.36 -7.23 -5.72
CA GLY A 38 21.49 -6.41 -5.31
C GLY A 38 21.12 -5.43 -4.19
N ALA A 39 21.50 -4.16 -4.35
CA ALA A 39 21.19 -3.09 -3.40
C ALA A 39 19.76 -2.55 -3.53
N ASP A 40 19.13 -2.79 -4.68
CA ASP A 40 17.85 -2.21 -5.03
C ASP A 40 16.68 -3.12 -4.61
N ALA A 41 15.56 -2.49 -4.28
CA ALA A 41 14.29 -3.16 -4.01
C ALA A 41 13.40 -3.12 -5.25
N PHE A 42 12.62 -4.17 -5.46
CA PHE A 42 11.71 -4.33 -6.59
C PHE A 42 10.42 -4.98 -6.14
N GLU A 43 9.32 -4.67 -6.81
CA GLU A 43 8.18 -5.58 -6.84
C GLU A 43 8.57 -6.79 -7.66
N ILE A 44 8.48 -7.96 -7.05
CA ILE A 44 8.85 -9.23 -7.65
C ILE A 44 7.63 -10.13 -7.80
N GLN A 45 7.66 -10.96 -8.84
CA GLN A 45 6.61 -11.89 -9.19
C GLN A 45 7.14 -13.32 -9.24
N SER A 46 6.37 -14.27 -8.74
CA SER A 46 6.55 -15.70 -8.94
C SER A 46 5.21 -16.31 -9.35
N ILE A 47 5.24 -17.21 -10.34
CA ILE A 47 4.04 -17.76 -10.97
C ILE A 47 4.03 -19.27 -10.78
N SER A 48 2.88 -19.81 -10.42
CA SER A 48 2.57 -21.23 -10.48
C SER A 48 1.56 -21.50 -11.59
N THR A 49 1.79 -22.56 -12.36
CA THR A 49 0.88 -23.03 -13.42
C THR A 49 0.26 -24.40 -13.10
N ASP A 50 0.44 -24.88 -11.87
CA ASP A 50 0.08 -26.24 -11.43
C ASP A 50 -0.66 -26.24 -10.08
N GLY A 51 -1.47 -25.20 -9.84
CA GLY A 51 -2.30 -25.07 -8.64
C GLY A 51 -1.50 -24.77 -7.37
N GLY A 52 -0.33 -24.15 -7.48
CA GLY A 52 0.55 -23.82 -6.35
C GLY A 52 1.49 -24.95 -5.94
N THR A 53 1.55 -26.05 -6.70
CA THR A 53 2.44 -27.19 -6.41
C THR A 53 3.90 -26.81 -6.58
N SER A 54 4.21 -26.08 -7.65
CA SER A 54 5.52 -25.48 -7.92
C SER A 54 5.42 -24.03 -8.36
N TRP A 55 6.52 -23.30 -8.21
CA TRP A 55 6.62 -21.86 -8.43
C TRP A 55 7.87 -21.51 -9.24
N SER A 56 7.71 -20.57 -10.17
CA SER A 56 8.82 -20.02 -10.96
C SER A 56 9.80 -19.25 -10.07
N LYS A 57 11.04 -19.10 -10.54
CA LYS A 57 12.03 -18.25 -9.87
C LYS A 57 11.50 -16.80 -9.82
N PRO A 58 11.51 -16.13 -8.64
CA PRO A 58 11.06 -14.75 -8.54
C PRO A 58 11.79 -13.83 -9.52
N GLN A 59 11.03 -13.04 -10.28
CA GLN A 59 11.54 -12.05 -11.24
C GLN A 59 11.10 -10.64 -10.85
N PRO A 60 11.94 -9.60 -11.02
CA PRO A 60 11.51 -8.22 -10.90
C PRO A 60 10.49 -7.87 -11.98
N VAL A 61 9.42 -7.18 -11.58
CA VAL A 61 8.40 -6.64 -12.51
C VAL A 61 8.33 -5.12 -12.45
N VAL A 62 8.62 -4.53 -11.29
CA VAL A 62 8.64 -3.07 -11.11
C VAL A 62 9.77 -2.66 -10.18
N GLY A 63 10.46 -1.58 -10.51
CA GLY A 63 11.45 -0.94 -9.64
C GLY A 63 12.57 -0.24 -10.41
N PRO A 64 13.58 0.29 -9.71
CA PRO A 64 13.75 0.20 -8.26
C PRO A 64 12.65 0.95 -7.49
N VAL A 65 12.16 0.36 -6.41
CA VAL A 65 11.19 1.00 -5.50
C VAL A 65 11.92 1.57 -4.29
N THR A 66 11.55 2.79 -3.94
CA THR A 66 12.00 3.50 -2.73
C THR A 66 10.87 3.56 -1.71
N GLN A 67 11.16 3.12 -0.49
CA GLN A 67 10.24 3.24 0.63
C GLN A 67 10.24 4.69 1.15
N PRO A 68 9.12 5.42 1.06
CA PRO A 68 9.04 6.76 1.62
C PRO A 68 9.04 6.69 3.15
N GLY A 69 9.65 7.68 3.80
CA GLY A 69 9.62 7.83 5.25
C GLY A 69 10.97 8.23 5.83
N ILE A 70 10.93 8.74 7.06
CA ILE A 70 12.12 8.98 7.89
C ILE A 70 12.09 7.99 9.04
N THR A 71 13.24 7.39 9.35
CA THR A 71 13.38 6.49 10.51
C THR A 71 13.02 7.23 11.78
N ASP A 72 11.96 6.75 12.43
CA ASP A 72 11.50 7.27 13.71
C ASP A 72 12.39 6.74 14.84
N PRO A 73 13.00 7.61 15.66
CA PRO A 73 13.88 7.19 16.76
C PRO A 73 13.17 6.36 17.83
N ASN A 74 11.86 6.49 17.99
CA ASN A 74 11.09 5.77 19.00
C ASN A 74 10.85 4.30 18.61
N THR A 75 10.70 4.04 17.32
CA THR A 75 10.33 2.70 16.81
C THR A 75 11.46 2.04 16.05
N GLY A 76 12.43 2.82 15.55
CA GLY A 76 13.43 2.37 14.59
C GLY A 76 12.85 2.00 13.22
N ARG A 77 11.61 2.44 12.94
CA ARG A 77 10.85 2.13 11.72
C ARG A 77 10.56 3.42 10.94
N PRO A 78 10.39 3.37 9.61
CA PRO A 78 10.04 4.54 8.81
C PRO A 78 8.66 5.11 9.18
N SER A 79 8.57 6.43 9.31
CA SER A 79 7.33 7.18 9.43
C SER A 79 7.19 8.20 8.29
N ILE A 80 5.99 8.38 7.75
CA ILE A 80 5.79 9.13 6.50
C ILE A 80 5.20 10.53 6.67
N ASP A 81 4.46 10.77 7.74
CA ASP A 81 3.75 12.02 8.05
C ASP A 81 4.43 12.85 9.14
N GLY A 82 5.29 12.23 9.95
CA GLY A 82 6.06 12.95 10.97
C GLY A 82 6.65 12.04 12.04
N LEU A 83 7.44 12.64 12.92
CA LEU A 83 7.98 11.99 14.12
C LEU A 83 6.84 11.38 14.93
N ALA A 84 6.99 10.13 15.34
CA ALA A 84 5.92 9.41 16.00
C ALA A 84 4.64 9.45 15.12
N GLY A 85 4.80 9.10 13.84
CA GLY A 85 3.73 9.11 12.85
C GLY A 85 3.23 7.72 12.45
N ALA A 86 2.56 7.69 11.31
CA ALA A 86 2.12 6.53 10.57
C ALA A 86 3.32 5.82 9.94
N ARG A 87 3.42 4.51 10.21
CA ARG A 87 4.50 3.68 9.66
C ARG A 87 4.31 3.43 8.18
N SER A 88 5.39 3.47 7.41
CA SER A 88 5.37 3.26 5.95
C SER A 88 6.19 2.04 5.48
N ASP A 89 6.43 1.08 6.39
CA ASP A 89 7.21 -0.14 6.13
C ASP A 89 6.83 -0.86 4.83
N LEU A 90 5.52 -0.89 4.54
CA LEU A 90 4.95 -1.61 3.40
C LEU A 90 4.31 -0.65 2.38
N ALA A 91 4.66 0.63 2.39
CA ALA A 91 4.15 1.57 1.39
C ALA A 91 4.47 1.12 -0.06
N PRO A 92 5.66 0.57 -0.35
CA PRO A 92 5.95 -0.01 -1.67
C PRO A 92 5.22 -1.30 -1.98
N ALA A 93 4.54 -1.93 -1.03
CA ALA A 93 4.04 -3.28 -1.22
C ALA A 93 3.07 -3.37 -2.40
N PRO A 94 3.16 -4.41 -3.24
CA PRO A 94 2.40 -4.49 -4.45
C PRO A 94 0.97 -4.89 -4.10
N SER A 95 0.01 -4.04 -4.45
CA SER A 95 -1.39 -4.40 -4.48
C SER A 95 -1.81 -4.69 -5.91
N VAL A 96 -2.38 -5.87 -6.14
CA VAL A 96 -2.61 -6.43 -7.47
C VAL A 96 -4.03 -6.97 -7.61
N ASP A 97 -4.60 -6.84 -8.80
CA ASP A 97 -5.84 -7.51 -9.18
C ASP A 97 -5.80 -8.02 -10.63
N ILE A 98 -6.62 -9.03 -10.96
CA ILE A 98 -6.63 -9.71 -12.27
C ILE A 98 -8.05 -9.82 -12.80
N ALA A 99 -8.26 -9.39 -14.05
CA ALA A 99 -9.51 -9.52 -14.78
C ALA A 99 -9.76 -10.97 -15.25
N ASN A 100 -10.08 -11.84 -14.30
CA ASN A 100 -10.20 -13.29 -14.50
C ASN A 100 -11.53 -13.75 -15.11
N GLY A 101 -12.37 -12.85 -15.63
CA GLY A 101 -13.65 -13.19 -16.27
C GLY A 101 -14.72 -13.76 -15.34
N ALA A 102 -14.61 -13.57 -14.02
CA ALA A 102 -15.63 -14.01 -13.07
C ALA A 102 -17.08 -13.63 -13.48
N PRO A 103 -18.07 -14.52 -13.23
CA PRO A 103 -17.93 -15.76 -12.46
C PRO A 103 -17.50 -16.98 -13.30
N THR A 104 -17.52 -16.91 -14.63
CA THR A 104 -17.31 -18.10 -15.49
C THR A 104 -15.89 -18.27 -16.01
N GLY A 105 -15.13 -17.17 -16.12
CA GLY A 105 -13.80 -17.13 -16.71
C GLY A 105 -13.78 -17.17 -18.25
N THR A 106 -14.93 -17.27 -18.93
CA THR A 106 -15.00 -17.53 -20.38
C THR A 106 -14.47 -16.37 -21.23
N ASP A 107 -14.72 -15.13 -20.81
CA ASP A 107 -14.30 -13.92 -21.53
C ASP A 107 -13.19 -13.16 -20.77
N ALA A 108 -12.41 -13.90 -19.98
CA ALA A 108 -11.33 -13.33 -19.20
C ALA A 108 -10.26 -12.72 -20.11
N THR A 109 -9.88 -11.47 -19.82
CA THR A 109 -8.72 -10.85 -20.45
C THR A 109 -7.42 -11.22 -19.74
N ASP A 110 -7.53 -11.65 -18.47
CA ASP A 110 -6.41 -11.88 -17.54
C ASP A 110 -5.45 -10.68 -17.46
N ARG A 111 -5.95 -9.46 -17.75
CA ARG A 111 -5.23 -8.21 -17.56
C ARG A 111 -4.93 -8.05 -16.07
N ILE A 112 -3.66 -7.81 -15.78
CA ILE A 112 -3.14 -7.64 -14.42
C ILE A 112 -2.92 -6.15 -14.19
N VAL A 113 -3.43 -5.64 -13.07
CA VAL A 113 -3.19 -4.26 -12.64
C VAL A 113 -2.48 -4.25 -11.31
N MET A 114 -1.53 -3.33 -11.14
CA MET A 114 -0.77 -3.16 -9.90
C MET A 114 -0.73 -1.68 -9.50
N SER A 115 -0.92 -1.42 -8.22
CA SER A 115 -0.60 -0.12 -7.61
C SER A 115 0.26 -0.29 -6.38
N TYR A 116 1.15 0.67 -6.17
CA TYR A 116 2.09 0.70 -5.05
C TYR A 116 2.52 2.14 -4.76
N VAL A 117 3.07 2.41 -3.58
CA VAL A 117 3.56 3.75 -3.21
C VAL A 117 5.08 3.78 -3.16
N SER A 118 5.70 4.70 -3.89
CA SER A 118 7.14 4.81 -3.90
C SER A 118 7.63 6.24 -4.12
N GLY A 119 8.79 6.58 -3.57
CA GLY A 119 9.45 7.86 -3.80
C GLY A 119 10.12 8.42 -2.56
N GLU A 120 10.68 9.61 -2.71
CA GLU A 120 11.26 10.35 -1.60
C GLU A 120 10.19 10.82 -0.61
N ILE A 121 10.59 11.06 0.64
CA ILE A 121 9.69 11.60 1.65
C ILE A 121 9.05 12.92 1.22
N THR A 122 9.72 13.72 0.39
CA THR A 122 9.28 15.03 -0.12
C THR A 122 8.10 14.94 -1.08
N LYS A 123 7.98 13.84 -1.83
CA LYS A 123 6.85 13.55 -2.73
C LYS A 123 6.78 12.02 -2.99
N PRO A 124 6.16 11.27 -2.07
CA PRO A 124 5.80 9.88 -2.33
C PRO A 124 4.72 9.83 -3.40
N HIS A 125 4.90 8.98 -4.40
CA HIS A 125 3.97 8.82 -5.52
C HIS A 125 3.12 7.57 -5.36
N VAL A 126 1.87 7.64 -5.81
CA VAL A 126 1.03 6.46 -6.02
C VAL A 126 1.24 6.04 -7.46
N TYR A 127 1.95 4.94 -7.66
CA TYR A 127 2.20 4.40 -8.99
C TYR A 127 1.14 3.40 -9.41
N PHE A 128 0.82 3.41 -10.70
CA PHE A 128 0.02 2.40 -11.37
C PHE A 128 0.81 1.80 -12.54
N THR A 129 0.72 0.49 -12.70
CA THR A 129 1.18 -0.23 -13.89
C THR A 129 0.27 -1.42 -14.17
N GLU A 130 0.44 -2.03 -15.34
CA GLU A 130 -0.39 -3.11 -15.82
C GLU A 130 0.37 -4.03 -16.77
N SER A 131 -0.12 -5.26 -16.89
CA SER A 131 0.31 -6.25 -17.87
C SER A 131 -0.90 -6.80 -18.61
N THR A 132 -0.78 -6.93 -19.93
CA THR A 132 -1.80 -7.52 -20.82
C THR A 132 -1.34 -8.85 -21.41
N ASP A 133 -0.21 -9.38 -20.95
CA ASP A 133 0.42 -10.59 -21.48
C ASP A 133 0.80 -11.55 -20.35
N LEU A 134 -0.10 -11.70 -19.37
CA LEU A 134 0.01 -12.64 -18.26
C LEU A 134 1.23 -12.40 -17.35
N GLY A 135 1.65 -11.14 -17.22
CA GLY A 135 2.77 -10.74 -16.37
C GLY A 135 4.15 -10.83 -17.04
N ASN A 136 4.22 -11.17 -18.33
CA ASN A 136 5.49 -11.27 -19.05
C ASN A 136 6.15 -9.90 -19.27
N THR A 137 5.36 -8.89 -19.60
CA THR A 137 5.78 -7.50 -19.72
C THR A 137 4.83 -6.57 -18.98
N TRP A 138 5.37 -5.43 -18.53
CA TRP A 138 4.64 -4.42 -17.77
C TRP A 138 4.79 -3.06 -18.43
N ALA A 139 3.70 -2.29 -18.41
CA ALA A 139 3.75 -0.90 -18.83
C ALA A 139 4.69 -0.10 -17.92
N THR A 140 5.29 0.97 -18.46
CA THR A 140 6.05 1.92 -17.62
C THR A 140 5.13 2.47 -16.50
N PRO A 141 5.53 2.36 -15.23
CA PRO A 141 4.71 2.87 -14.13
C PRO A 141 4.45 4.37 -14.26
N ARG A 142 3.22 4.78 -13.95
CA ARG A 142 2.79 6.19 -13.97
C ARG A 142 2.26 6.62 -12.61
N ALA A 143 2.59 7.83 -12.19
CA ALA A 143 2.00 8.46 -11.03
C ALA A 143 0.54 8.82 -11.32
N ILE A 144 -0.35 8.52 -10.38
CA ILE A 144 -1.80 8.71 -10.53
C ILE A 144 -2.40 9.61 -9.43
N GLU A 145 -1.62 9.99 -8.42
CA GLU A 145 -2.12 10.82 -7.33
C GLU A 145 -2.41 12.28 -7.74
N GLY A 146 -3.23 12.96 -6.94
CA GLY A 146 -3.47 14.40 -7.06
C GLY A 146 -2.23 15.26 -6.84
N ALA A 147 -2.27 16.50 -7.33
CA ALA A 147 -1.11 17.41 -7.31
C ALA A 147 -0.51 17.63 -5.90
N THR A 148 -1.37 17.75 -4.88
CA THR A 148 -0.98 17.98 -3.48
C THR A 148 -0.72 16.69 -2.70
N ASP A 149 -1.09 15.54 -3.26
CA ASP A 149 -1.14 14.29 -2.52
C ASP A 149 0.24 13.68 -2.35
N ARG A 150 0.49 13.10 -1.18
CA ARG A 150 1.70 12.36 -0.84
C ARG A 150 1.28 10.94 -0.54
N GLY A 151 1.49 10.03 -1.49
CA GLY A 151 0.98 8.66 -1.41
C GLY A 151 1.39 7.95 -0.11
N TYR A 152 0.47 7.17 0.45
CA TYR A 152 0.73 6.34 1.63
C TYR A 152 0.50 4.85 1.36
N TYR A 153 -0.72 4.48 0.98
CA TYR A 153 -1.09 3.13 0.53
C TYR A 153 -2.02 3.22 -0.67
N ALA A 154 -1.99 2.21 -1.53
CA ALA A 154 -2.85 2.12 -2.70
C ALA A 154 -3.31 0.69 -2.97
N ALA A 155 -4.52 0.55 -3.47
CA ALA A 155 -5.08 -0.74 -3.87
C ALA A 155 -5.89 -0.60 -5.16
N PRO A 156 -5.59 -1.39 -6.21
CA PRO A 156 -6.39 -1.42 -7.42
C PRO A 156 -7.46 -2.52 -7.34
N ALA A 157 -8.50 -2.37 -8.15
CA ALA A 157 -9.41 -3.43 -8.53
C ALA A 157 -9.70 -3.30 -10.04
N ILE A 158 -9.96 -4.41 -10.71
CA ILE A 158 -10.33 -4.43 -12.12
C ILE A 158 -11.62 -5.23 -12.32
N SER A 159 -12.50 -4.76 -13.20
CA SER A 159 -13.72 -5.49 -13.53
C SER A 159 -13.38 -6.85 -14.17
N PRO A 160 -14.23 -7.88 -13.98
CA PRO A 160 -13.96 -9.22 -14.53
C PRO A 160 -13.69 -9.25 -16.04
N ASP A 161 -14.33 -8.36 -16.80
CA ASP A 161 -14.16 -8.19 -18.26
C ASP A 161 -12.92 -7.36 -18.65
N GLY A 162 -12.17 -6.84 -17.67
CA GLY A 162 -10.96 -6.04 -17.87
C GLY A 162 -11.19 -4.60 -18.33
N THR A 163 -12.44 -4.13 -18.44
CA THR A 163 -12.77 -2.83 -19.06
C THR A 163 -12.69 -1.65 -18.11
N LYS A 164 -12.86 -1.86 -16.80
CA LYS A 164 -12.87 -0.80 -15.78
C LYS A 164 -11.82 -1.08 -14.71
N VAL A 165 -11.04 -0.06 -14.39
CA VAL A 165 -10.06 -0.11 -13.30
C VAL A 165 -10.45 0.93 -12.27
N TYR A 166 -10.39 0.52 -11.01
CA TYR A 166 -10.62 1.33 -9.84
C TYR A 166 -9.34 1.35 -9.03
N VAL A 167 -8.98 2.49 -8.47
CA VAL A 167 -7.88 2.59 -7.51
C VAL A 167 -8.33 3.40 -6.33
N VAL A 168 -8.20 2.84 -5.13
CA VAL A 168 -8.28 3.59 -3.88
C VAL A 168 -6.87 3.84 -3.38
N TYR A 169 -6.61 5.04 -2.87
CA TYR A 169 -5.35 5.32 -2.19
C TYR A 169 -5.56 6.26 -1.01
N ASN A 170 -4.66 6.19 -0.03
CA ASN A 170 -4.53 7.19 1.01
C ASN A 170 -3.34 8.08 0.72
N ALA A 171 -3.47 9.36 1.05
CA ALA A 171 -2.40 10.33 0.89
C ALA A 171 -2.39 11.35 2.02
N PHE A 172 -1.19 11.71 2.47
CA PHE A 172 -1.01 12.88 3.33
C PHE A 172 -1.03 14.15 2.46
N THR A 173 -1.69 15.20 2.96
CA THR A 173 -1.72 16.51 2.28
C THR A 173 -0.82 17.54 2.96
N THR A 174 -0.27 17.20 4.13
CA THR A 174 0.72 17.98 4.86
C THR A 174 2.13 17.40 4.69
N PRO A 175 3.20 18.22 4.65
CA PRO A 175 4.57 17.74 4.73
C PRO A 175 4.87 17.00 6.04
N TYR A 176 5.96 16.23 6.05
CA TYR A 176 6.47 15.56 7.24
C TYR A 176 6.66 16.55 8.40
N GLN A 177 6.13 16.23 9.57
CA GLN A 177 6.26 17.06 10.78
C GLN A 177 7.38 16.54 11.69
N ALA A 178 8.32 17.42 12.05
CA ALA A 178 9.42 17.07 12.94
C ALA A 178 8.98 16.89 14.42
N THR A 179 7.75 17.24 14.75
CA THR A 179 7.17 17.15 16.10
C THR A 179 5.74 16.60 16.03
N THR A 180 5.16 16.25 17.17
CA THR A 180 3.74 15.86 17.26
C THR A 180 2.80 17.05 17.43
N ALA A 181 3.31 18.29 17.47
CA ALA A 181 2.51 19.47 17.82
C ALA A 181 1.58 19.98 16.70
N THR A 182 1.84 19.60 15.45
CA THR A 182 1.08 20.07 14.28
C THR A 182 0.19 18.95 13.76
N PRO A 183 -1.13 19.18 13.59
CA PRO A 183 -2.03 18.23 12.98
C PRO A 183 -1.58 17.82 11.57
N ARG A 184 -1.81 16.55 11.22
CA ARG A 184 -1.38 15.94 9.95
C ARG A 184 -2.61 15.45 9.22
N SER A 185 -2.79 15.93 8.00
CA SER A 185 -4.01 15.64 7.25
C SER A 185 -3.82 14.43 6.34
N LEU A 186 -4.68 13.43 6.49
CA LEU A 186 -4.77 12.23 5.67
C LEU A 186 -6.07 12.25 4.89
N VAL A 187 -6.04 11.99 3.59
CA VAL A 187 -7.22 11.83 2.75
C VAL A 187 -7.29 10.41 2.19
N GLY A 188 -8.49 9.93 1.92
CA GLY A 188 -8.73 8.80 1.03
C GLY A 188 -9.24 9.29 -0.31
N VAL A 189 -8.70 8.72 -1.37
CA VAL A 189 -9.03 9.09 -2.74
C VAL A 189 -9.45 7.85 -3.50
N PHE A 190 -10.42 8.03 -4.39
CA PHE A 190 -10.80 7.02 -5.35
C PHE A 190 -10.73 7.55 -6.76
N MET A 191 -10.24 6.67 -7.62
CA MET A 191 -10.09 6.92 -9.03
C MET A 191 -10.73 5.78 -9.80
N GLN A 192 -11.30 6.13 -10.94
CA GLN A 192 -11.84 5.18 -11.87
C GLN A 192 -11.49 5.56 -13.30
N ALA A 193 -11.12 4.56 -14.07
CA ALA A 193 -11.14 4.62 -15.52
C ALA A 193 -12.48 4.03 -16.04
N THR A 194 -13.35 4.92 -16.53
CA THR A 194 -14.63 4.67 -17.25
C THR A 194 -15.85 4.19 -16.41
N ALA A 195 -16.88 5.07 -16.33
CA ALA A 195 -18.24 4.98 -15.71
C ALA A 195 -18.40 5.18 -14.18
N GLY A 196 -18.64 6.41 -13.73
CA GLY A 196 -18.60 6.87 -12.32
C GLY A 196 -19.30 6.02 -11.26
N VAL A 197 -18.48 5.32 -10.48
CA VAL A 197 -18.70 4.93 -9.09
C VAL A 197 -17.76 5.79 -8.26
N GLY A 198 -17.99 5.98 -6.96
CA GLY A 198 -17.03 6.64 -6.07
C GLY A 198 -16.94 5.91 -4.73
N VAL A 199 -15.74 5.56 -4.28
CA VAL A 199 -15.52 4.92 -2.97
C VAL A 199 -14.39 5.62 -2.23
N TRP A 200 -14.65 6.46 -1.24
CA TRP A 200 -13.58 7.19 -0.56
C TRP A 200 -13.39 6.69 0.86
N ASN A 201 -12.12 6.67 1.29
CA ASN A 201 -11.78 6.52 2.70
C ASN A 201 -11.86 7.91 3.34
N ASP A 202 -12.57 8.03 4.45
CA ASP A 202 -12.98 9.30 5.02
C ASP A 202 -12.54 9.38 6.47
N THR A 203 -11.66 10.35 6.71
CA THR A 203 -11.09 10.64 8.03
C THR A 203 -11.68 11.91 8.62
N ARG A 204 -12.73 12.50 8.03
CA ARG A 204 -13.31 13.76 8.54
C ARG A 204 -13.91 13.62 9.94
N LEU A 205 -14.24 12.41 10.35
CA LEU A 205 -14.74 12.07 11.68
C LEU A 205 -13.63 11.52 12.61
N ALA A 206 -12.41 11.37 12.09
CA ALA A 206 -11.26 10.98 12.88
C ALA A 206 -10.91 12.10 13.86
N LEU A 207 -10.82 11.76 15.15
CA LEU A 207 -10.36 12.70 16.17
C LEU A 207 -8.89 12.44 16.49
N ASP A 208 -8.19 13.51 16.83
CA ASP A 208 -6.86 13.44 17.42
C ASP A 208 -6.94 13.06 18.91
N CYS A 209 -5.85 12.52 19.46
CA CYS A 209 -5.73 12.21 20.88
C CYS A 209 -4.51 12.92 21.51
N PRO A 210 -4.72 14.08 22.16
CA PRO A 210 -3.63 14.86 22.75
C PRO A 210 -2.78 14.09 23.78
N ALA A 211 -3.38 13.13 24.49
CA ALA A 211 -2.65 12.27 25.44
C ALA A 211 -1.63 11.37 24.73
N ILE A 212 -1.99 10.85 23.55
CA ILE A 212 -1.08 10.07 22.69
C ILE A 212 0.04 10.98 22.18
N ASP A 213 -0.28 12.18 21.72
CA ASP A 213 0.73 13.12 21.21
C ASP A 213 1.73 13.57 22.26
N ALA A 214 1.26 13.88 23.47
CA ALA A 214 2.11 14.27 24.59
C ALA A 214 3.04 13.12 24.99
N TRP A 215 2.51 11.90 25.09
CA TRP A 215 3.30 10.71 25.42
C TRP A 215 4.33 10.39 24.34
N ARG A 216 3.93 10.47 23.06
CA ARG A 216 4.83 10.26 21.93
C ARG A 216 5.94 11.32 21.88
N GLN A 217 5.64 12.57 22.21
CA GLN A 217 6.62 13.66 22.27
C GLN A 217 7.62 13.50 23.42
N ASP A 218 7.15 13.07 24.60
CA ASP A 218 8.02 12.80 25.77
C ASP A 218 9.04 11.72 25.42
N ILE A 219 8.59 10.57 24.88
CA ILE A 219 9.52 9.50 24.45
C ILE A 219 10.45 10.00 23.34
N ALA A 220 9.93 10.75 22.36
CA ALA A 220 10.74 11.26 21.26
C ALA A 220 11.87 12.22 21.69
N THR A 221 11.73 12.82 22.87
CA THR A 221 12.73 13.72 23.46
C THR A 221 13.54 13.05 24.57
N GLY A 222 13.44 11.73 24.74
CA GLY A 222 14.14 10.95 25.75
C GLY A 222 13.54 11.05 27.16
N GLY A 223 12.35 11.60 27.27
CA GLY A 223 11.58 11.72 28.50
C GLY A 223 10.91 10.41 28.93
N THR A 224 10.57 10.35 30.21
CA THR A 224 9.80 9.28 30.85
C THR A 224 8.71 9.85 31.78
N THR A 225 8.37 11.13 31.57
CA THR A 225 7.56 11.93 32.49
C THR A 225 6.07 11.86 32.17
N VAL A 226 5.72 11.53 30.92
CA VAL A 226 4.32 11.37 30.50
C VAL A 226 3.95 9.89 30.57
N PRO A 227 2.91 9.50 31.34
CA PRO A 227 2.44 8.12 31.37
C PRO A 227 1.96 7.66 29.99
N ARG A 228 2.15 6.38 29.68
CA ARG A 228 1.59 5.77 28.47
C ARG A 228 0.05 5.82 28.54
N PRO A 229 -0.63 6.52 27.63
CA PRO A 229 -2.07 6.60 27.64
C PRO A 229 -2.69 5.26 27.25
N ALA A 230 -3.86 5.01 27.80
CA ALA A 230 -4.70 3.87 27.47
C ALA A 230 -5.77 4.37 26.48
N PRO A 231 -5.67 4.05 25.18
CA PRO A 231 -6.47 4.73 24.14
C PRO A 231 -7.97 4.65 24.37
N GLN A 232 -8.46 3.53 24.88
CA GLN A 232 -9.87 3.30 25.17
C GLN A 232 -10.42 4.09 26.38
N GLN A 233 -9.56 4.76 27.15
CA GLN A 233 -9.94 5.66 28.24
C GLN A 233 -9.57 7.12 27.97
N ASP A 234 -8.39 7.34 27.38
CA ASP A 234 -7.77 8.67 27.27
C ASP A 234 -8.04 9.34 25.92
N CYS A 235 -8.55 8.60 24.93
CA CYS A 235 -8.89 9.13 23.62
C CYS A 235 -10.41 9.12 23.39
N LEU A 236 -10.88 10.04 22.54
CA LEU A 236 -12.28 10.10 22.14
C LEU A 236 -12.64 8.88 21.28
N ALA A 237 -13.92 8.50 21.27
CA ALA A 237 -14.38 7.24 20.66
C ALA A 237 -14.06 7.11 19.16
N SER A 238 -13.92 8.22 18.43
CA SER A 238 -13.53 8.22 17.01
C SER A 238 -12.04 8.52 16.79
N TRP A 239 -11.20 8.34 17.81
CA TRP A 239 -9.75 8.45 17.66
C TRP A 239 -9.22 7.45 16.63
N GLY A 240 -8.50 7.96 15.64
CA GLY A 240 -7.97 7.15 14.54
C GLY A 240 -9.05 6.54 13.63
N ASN A 241 -10.30 7.03 13.68
CA ASN A 241 -11.37 6.49 12.84
C ASN A 241 -11.08 6.71 11.35
N SER A 242 -11.37 5.70 10.55
CA SER A 242 -11.33 5.80 9.09
C SER A 242 -12.55 5.06 8.55
N ASP A 243 -13.49 5.80 8.00
CA ASP A 243 -14.71 5.24 7.43
C ASP A 243 -14.49 4.96 5.94
N ILE A 244 -15.21 3.99 5.39
CA ILE A 244 -15.27 3.75 3.93
C ILE A 244 -16.68 4.07 3.48
N PHE A 245 -16.81 5.08 2.64
CA PHE A 245 -18.09 5.44 2.02
C PHE A 245 -18.05 5.06 0.55
N GLY A 246 -19.18 4.55 0.05
CA GLY A 246 -19.39 4.28 -1.37
C GLY A 246 -20.64 5.01 -1.84
N TYR A 247 -20.58 5.58 -3.04
CA TYR A 247 -21.75 6.07 -3.75
C TYR A 247 -21.69 5.64 -5.21
N THR A 248 -22.87 5.38 -5.78
CA THR A 248 -23.05 5.12 -7.19
C THR A 248 -24.04 6.14 -7.71
N THR A 249 -23.68 6.85 -8.79
CA THR A 249 -24.66 7.63 -9.57
C THR A 249 -25.08 6.75 -10.72
N ALA A 250 -26.24 6.12 -10.60
CA ALA A 250 -26.93 5.58 -11.77
C ALA A 250 -27.50 6.74 -12.60
N PRO A 251 -27.58 6.61 -13.94
CA PRO A 251 -28.62 7.32 -14.70
C PRO A 251 -30.02 6.97 -14.18
#